data_AF-V6IUP4-F1
#
_entry.id   AF-V6IUP4-F1
#
_cell.length_a   1.000
_cell.length_b   1.000
_cell.length_c   1.000
_cell.angle_alpha   90.00
_cell.angle_beta   90.00
_cell.angle_gamma   90.00
#
_symmetry.space_group_name_H-M   'P 1'
#
loop_
_entity.id
_entity.type
_entity.pdbx_description
1 polymer ?
#
loop_
_entity_poly.entity_id
_entity_poly.type
_entity_poly.pdbx_seq_one_letter_code
_entity_poly.pdbx_strand_id
1 'polypeptide(L)'
;MPESSERGALTEAVFYILLSLYSPMHGYGIMQNVGELSGGRVELGAGTLYGAINTLLKKEWITPWETNKASRKKEYVITELGKGAVNDEMNRLTELLANGKKIVGGETHEEKSV
;
A
#
# COMPACT_ATOMS: atom_id res chain seq x y z
N MET A 1 16.56 0.53 -22.98
CA MET A 1 16.33 -0.60 -22.07
C MET A 1 15.20 -0.20 -21.13
N PRO A 2 14.11 -0.97 -20.98
CA PRO A 2 13.17 -0.73 -19.90
C PRO A 2 13.22 -1.88 -18.87
N GLU A 3 13.77 -1.60 -17.69
CA GLU A 3 13.43 -2.31 -16.46
C GLU A 3 12.04 -1.86 -15.99
N SER A 4 10.99 -2.30 -16.66
CA SER A 4 9.62 -1.81 -16.37
C SER A 4 8.59 -2.91 -16.16
N SER A 5 8.99 -4.13 -15.76
CA SER A 5 8.05 -5.25 -15.73
C SER A 5 8.01 -6.14 -14.49
N GLU A 6 8.57 -5.72 -13.34
CA GLU A 6 8.34 -6.43 -12.06
C GLU A 6 7.84 -5.53 -10.92
N ARG A 7 7.09 -4.45 -11.23
CA ARG A 7 6.28 -3.76 -10.22
C ARG A 7 4.83 -4.25 -10.31
N GLY A 8 4.65 -5.53 -9.95
CA GLY A 8 3.33 -6.16 -9.89
C GLY A 8 2.40 -5.47 -8.88
N ALA A 9 1.09 -5.68 -9.06
CA ALA A 9 0.05 -5.14 -8.18
C ALA A 9 0.35 -5.40 -6.70
N LEU A 10 0.21 -4.37 -5.86
CA LEU A 10 0.28 -4.56 -4.42
C LEU A 10 -1.00 -5.23 -3.91
N THR A 11 -0.86 -6.11 -2.93
CA THR A 11 -2.03 -6.58 -2.19
C THR A 11 -2.59 -5.43 -1.35
N GLU A 12 -3.90 -5.42 -1.12
CA GLU A 12 -4.57 -4.40 -0.29
C GLU A 12 -3.90 -4.29 1.10
N ALA A 13 -3.51 -5.42 1.69
CA ALA A 13 -2.78 -5.47 2.96
C ALA A 13 -1.41 -4.76 2.88
N VAL A 14 -0.60 -5.04 1.85
CA VAL A 14 0.71 -4.40 1.69
C VAL A 14 0.56 -2.90 1.45
N PHE A 15 -0.41 -2.51 0.63
CA PHE A 15 -0.71 -1.11 0.36
C PHE A 15 -1.04 -0.35 1.65
N TYR A 16 -1.97 -0.87 2.47
CA TYR A 16 -2.32 -0.22 3.74
C TYR A 16 -1.21 -0.26 4.79
N ILE A 17 -0.36 -1.30 4.83
CA ILE A 17 0.83 -1.32 5.68
C ILE A 17 1.77 -0.17 5.30
N LEU A 18 2.06 0.01 4.01
CA LEU A 18 2.94 1.08 3.53
C LEU A 18 2.34 2.47 3.83
N LEU A 19 1.04 2.66 3.61
CA LEU A 19 0.35 3.91 3.98
C LEU A 19 0.47 4.21 5.48
N SER A 20 0.33 3.20 6.34
CA SER A 20 0.47 3.34 7.79
C SER A 20 1.87 3.78 8.23
N LEU A 21 2.87 3.53 7.39
CA LEU A 21 4.29 3.80 7.68
C LEU A 21 4.80 5.12 7.11
N TYR A 22 3.92 5.98 6.57
CA TYR A 22 4.26 7.38 6.28
C TYR A 22 4.61 8.19 7.53
N SER A 23 4.23 7.68 8.70
CA SER A 23 4.72 8.10 10.02
C SER A 23 5.30 6.89 10.76
N PRO A 24 6.34 7.05 11.59
CA PRO A 24 6.91 5.94 12.34
C PRO A 24 5.87 5.20 13.19
N MET A 25 5.83 3.87 13.08
CA MET A 25 4.81 3.07 13.76
C MET A 25 5.32 1.69 14.17
N HIS A 26 4.92 1.24 15.36
CA HIS A 26 5.18 -0.12 15.83
C HIS A 26 4.15 -1.12 15.29
N GLY A 27 4.50 -2.42 15.28
CA GLY A 27 3.67 -3.48 14.69
C GLY A 27 2.19 -3.47 15.10
N TYR A 28 1.87 -3.33 16.39
CA TYR A 28 0.48 -3.30 16.85
C TYR A 28 -0.32 -2.12 16.29
N GLY A 29 0.32 -0.96 16.18
CA GLY A 29 -0.27 0.26 15.60
C GLY A 29 -0.58 0.08 14.12
N ILE A 30 0.29 -0.63 13.39
CA ILE A 30 0.07 -0.95 11.98
C ILE A 30 -1.21 -1.81 11.84
N MET A 31 -1.41 -2.79 12.71
CA MET A 31 -2.64 -3.62 12.68
C MET A 31 -3.89 -2.77 12.87
N GLN A 32 -3.89 -1.87 13.88
CA GLN A 32 -5.03 -1.00 14.17
C GLN A 32 -5.31 -0.06 13.00
N ASN A 33 -4.27 0.63 12.51
CA ASN A 33 -4.42 1.60 11.43
C ASN A 33 -4.85 0.95 10.11
N VAL A 34 -4.36 -0.25 9.80
CA VAL A 34 -4.83 -1.01 8.62
C VAL A 34 -6.31 -1.38 8.75
N GLY A 35 -6.74 -1.83 9.95
CA GLY A 35 -8.15 -2.09 10.22
C GLY A 35 -9.02 -0.84 10.04
N GLU A 36 -8.58 0.29 10.57
CA GLU A 36 -9.28 1.58 10.46
C GLU A 36 -9.37 2.07 9.01
N LEU A 37 -8.23 2.13 8.29
CA LEU A 37 -8.17 2.61 6.90
C LEU A 37 -8.96 1.73 5.92
N SER A 38 -9.05 0.43 6.19
CA SER A 38 -9.81 -0.51 5.37
C SER A 38 -11.29 -0.61 5.76
N GLY A 39 -11.74 0.09 6.81
CA GLY A 39 -13.09 -0.08 7.35
C GLY A 39 -13.37 -1.51 7.82
N GLY A 40 -12.36 -2.17 8.39
CA GLY A 40 -12.44 -3.55 8.90
C GLY A 40 -12.34 -4.65 7.84
N ARG A 41 -12.19 -4.32 6.55
CA ARG A 41 -12.05 -5.37 5.50
C ARG A 41 -10.73 -6.12 5.59
N VAL A 42 -9.67 -5.46 6.06
CA VAL A 42 -8.33 -6.04 6.21
C VAL A 42 -7.99 -6.16 7.69
N GLU A 43 -7.96 -7.39 8.18
CA GLU A 43 -7.52 -7.72 9.52
C GLU A 43 -6.17 -8.45 9.47
N LEU A 44 -5.16 -7.87 10.10
CA LEU A 44 -3.81 -8.44 10.12
C LEU A 44 -3.55 -9.16 11.43
N GLY A 45 -3.44 -10.49 11.36
CA GLY A 45 -2.87 -11.28 12.44
C GLY A 45 -1.36 -11.03 12.59
N ALA A 46 -0.81 -11.33 13.77
CA ALA A 46 0.61 -11.15 14.05
C ALA A 46 1.54 -11.85 13.05
N GLY A 47 1.26 -13.13 12.73
CA GLY A 47 2.06 -13.88 11.76
C GLY A 47 2.09 -13.22 10.37
N THR A 48 0.92 -12.78 9.89
CA THR A 48 0.78 -12.11 8.58
C THR A 48 1.50 -10.78 8.55
N LEU A 49 1.34 -9.95 9.60
CA LEU A 49 2.00 -8.66 9.67
C LEU A 49 3.53 -8.81 9.68
N TYR A 50 4.08 -9.67 10.55
CA TYR A 50 5.53 -9.79 10.65
C TYR A 50 6.14 -10.45 9.40
N GLY A 51 5.41 -11.35 8.74
CA GLY A 51 5.78 -11.84 7.41
C GLY A 51 5.86 -10.72 6.36
N ALA A 52 4.85 -9.84 6.34
CA ALA A 52 4.82 -8.67 5.46
C ALA A 52 5.96 -7.68 5.78
N ILE A 53 6.16 -7.32 7.05
CA ILE A 53 7.25 -6.45 7.50
C ILE A 53 8.61 -7.00 7.07
N ASN A 54 8.87 -8.29 7.28
CA ASN A 54 10.13 -8.92 6.87
C ASN A 54 10.34 -8.84 5.36
N THR A 55 9.27 -9.01 4.57
CA THR A 55 9.33 -8.88 3.12
C THR A 55 9.61 -7.44 2.70
N LEU A 56 8.94 -6.46 3.32
CA LEU A 56 9.11 -5.04 3.02
C LEU A 56 10.48 -4.51 3.41
N LEU A 57 11.06 -5.00 4.52
CA LEU A 57 12.45 -4.72 4.91
C LEU A 57 13.44 -5.27 3.88
N LYS A 58 13.25 -6.52 3.43
CA LYS A 58 14.10 -7.14 2.39
C LYS A 58 14.03 -6.41 1.05
N LYS A 59 12.89 -5.80 0.74
CA LYS A 59 12.69 -4.94 -0.44
C LYS A 59 13.21 -3.52 -0.24
N GLU A 60 13.69 -3.18 0.96
CA GLU A 60 14.10 -1.82 1.36
C GLU A 60 12.99 -0.77 1.22
N TRP A 61 11.72 -1.20 1.20
CA TRP A 61 10.57 -0.30 1.12
C TRP A 61 10.24 0.34 2.46
N ILE A 62 10.69 -0.28 3.55
CA ILE A 62 10.59 0.24 4.90
C ILE A 62 11.92 0.05 5.60
N THR A 63 12.16 0.82 6.65
CA THR A 63 13.36 0.74 7.49
C THR A 63 12.98 0.84 8.97
N PRO A 64 13.76 0.24 9.90
CA PRO A 64 13.58 0.49 11.32
C PRO A 64 13.70 1.98 11.66
N TRP A 65 12.84 2.46 12.55
CA TRP A 65 12.91 3.82 13.06
C TRP A 65 13.70 3.85 14.38
N GLU A 66 14.96 4.30 14.32
CA GLU A 66 15.90 4.24 15.44
C GLU A 66 15.91 5.55 16.27
N THR A 67 14.80 5.93 16.89
CA THR A 67 14.79 7.13 17.76
C THR A 67 15.08 6.83 19.23
N ASN A 68 15.02 5.57 19.68
CA ASN A 68 15.34 5.25 21.07
C ASN A 68 15.85 3.82 21.28
N LYS A 69 17.16 3.66 21.52
CA LYS A 69 17.80 2.38 21.88
C LYS A 69 17.25 1.77 23.19
N ALA A 70 16.51 2.54 24.00
CA ALA A 70 15.88 2.08 25.23
C ALA A 70 14.45 1.56 25.06
N SER A 71 13.79 1.79 23.91
CA SER A 71 12.45 1.26 23.66
C SER A 71 12.52 -0.22 23.25
N ARG A 72 11.79 -1.08 23.96
CA ARG A 72 11.66 -2.50 23.61
C ARG A 72 10.79 -2.74 22.36
N LYS A 73 10.09 -1.72 21.84
CA LYS A 73 9.19 -1.86 20.69
C LYS A 73 9.88 -1.32 19.44
N LYS A 74 10.09 -2.19 18.45
CA LYS A 74 10.59 -1.80 17.13
C LYS A 74 9.53 -1.03 16.36
N GLU A 75 9.89 0.17 15.92
CA GLU A 75 9.11 1.00 15.01
C GLU A 75 9.69 0.92 13.60
N TYR A 76 8.86 1.20 12.61
CA TYR A 76 9.22 1.19 11.20
C TYR A 76 8.74 2.47 10.54
N VAL A 77 9.42 2.89 9.47
CA VAL A 77 9.02 4.01 8.62
C VAL A 77 9.25 3.64 7.15
N ILE A 78 8.42 4.18 6.26
CA ILE A 78 8.55 3.99 4.81
C ILE A 78 9.78 4.72 4.25
N THR A 79 10.47 4.12 3.28
CA THR A 79 11.59 4.72 2.55
C THR A 79 11.10 5.42 1.28
N GLU A 80 11.99 6.14 0.59
CA GLU A 80 11.67 6.70 -0.74
C GLU A 80 11.35 5.62 -1.78
N LEU A 81 12.01 4.45 -1.72
CA LEU A 81 11.67 3.30 -2.57
C LEU A 81 10.26 2.77 -2.29
N GLY A 82 9.88 2.68 -1.01
CA GLY A 82 8.53 2.28 -0.62
C GLY A 82 7.47 3.28 -1.06
N LYS A 83 7.74 4.58 -0.96
CA LYS A 83 6.85 5.64 -1.48
C LYS A 83 6.67 5.52 -3.00
N GLY A 84 7.74 5.21 -3.73
CA GLY A 84 7.67 4.92 -5.17
C GLY A 84 6.71 3.76 -5.47
N ALA A 85 6.81 2.66 -4.73
CA ALA A 85 5.91 1.52 -4.88
C ALA A 85 4.43 1.86 -4.59
N VAL A 86 4.17 2.69 -3.57
CA VAL A 86 2.81 3.19 -3.28
C VAL A 86 2.30 4.06 -4.42
N ASN A 87 3.12 4.95 -4.97
CA ASN A 87 2.75 5.83 -6.07
C ASN A 87 2.41 5.04 -7.35
N ASP A 88 3.20 4.01 -7.67
CA ASP A 88 2.93 3.14 -8.81
C ASP A 88 1.60 2.40 -8.65
N GLU A 89 1.31 1.90 -7.44
CA GLU A 89 0.03 1.25 -7.17
C GLU A 89 -1.15 2.23 -7.25
N MET A 90 -1.01 3.46 -6.76
CA MET A 90 -2.04 4.49 -6.91
C MET A 90 -2.32 4.80 -8.39
N ASN A 91 -1.29 4.89 -9.23
CA ASN A 91 -1.45 5.09 -10.67
C ASN A 91 -2.21 3.92 -11.30
N ARG A 92 -1.81 2.69 -10.97
CA ARG A 92 -2.45 1.46 -11.45
C ARG A 92 -3.92 1.37 -11.05
N LEU A 93 -4.25 1.65 -9.79
CA LEU A 93 -5.63 1.64 -9.29
C LEU A 93 -6.48 2.74 -9.94
N THR A 94 -5.89 3.90 -10.19
CA THR A 94 -6.56 5.01 -10.90
C THR A 94 -6.90 4.61 -12.33
N GLU A 95 -5.96 3.99 -13.05
CA GLU A 95 -6.18 3.47 -14.40
C GLU A 95 -7.28 2.41 -14.42
N LEU A 96 -7.23 1.43 -13.50
CA LEU A 96 -8.25 0.39 -13.40
C LEU A 96 -9.64 0.99 -13.14
N LEU A 97 -9.74 1.95 -12.24
CA LEU A 97 -11.00 2.63 -11.94
C LEU A 97 -11.53 3.40 -13.16
N ALA A 98 -10.66 4.08 -13.90
CA ALA A 98 -11.04 4.80 -15.12
C ALA A 98 -11.55 3.85 -16.20
N ASN A 99 -10.82 2.76 -16.48
CA ASN A 99 -11.23 1.74 -17.44
C ASN A 99 -12.55 1.06 -17.04
N GLY A 100 -12.71 0.73 -15.74
CA GLY A 100 -13.95 0.16 -15.21
C GLY A 100 -15.14 1.10 -15.36
N LYS A 101 -14.97 2.39 -15.05
CA LYS A 101 -16.02 3.41 -15.24
C LYS A 101 -16.39 3.57 -16.72
N LYS A 102 -15.43 3.56 -17.64
CA LYS A 102 -15.69 3.67 -19.08
C LYS A 102 -16.56 2.53 -19.60
N ILE A 103 -16.31 1.30 -19.14
CA ILE A 103 -17.01 0.11 -19.64
C ILE A 103 -18.35 -0.11 -18.91
N VAL A 104 -18.36 -0.01 -17.57
CA VAL A 104 -19.55 -0.31 -16.74
C VAL A 104 -20.47 0.90 -16.62
N GLY A 105 -19.91 2.11 -16.60
CA GLY A 105 -20.64 3.36 -16.38
C GLY A 105 -21.43 3.86 -17.59
N GLY A 106 -21.40 3.14 -18.71
CA GLY A 106 -22.19 3.45 -19.90
C GLY A 106 -22.04 4.91 -20.35
N GLU A 107 -20.93 5.26 -21.00
CA GLU A 107 -20.99 6.38 -21.93
C GLU A 107 -21.97 5.97 -23.04
N THR A 108 -23.24 6.30 -22.79
CA THR A 108 -24.25 6.34 -23.83
C THR A 108 -23.74 7.43 -24.75
N HIS A 109 -23.07 7.02 -25.82
CA HIS A 109 -22.91 7.90 -26.96
C HIS A 109 -24.35 8.25 -27.39
N GLU A 110 -24.84 9.40 -26.92
CA GLU A 110 -25.91 10.10 -27.61
C GLU A 110 -25.39 10.37 -29.01
N GLU A 111 -25.71 9.46 -29.93
CA GLU A 111 -25.81 9.77 -31.34
C GLU A 111 -26.71 10.99 -31.43
N LYS A 112 -26.11 12.16 -31.59
CA LYS A 112 -26.80 13.33 -32.14
C LYS A 112 -27.23 12.96 -33.57
N SER A 113 -28.38 12.30 -33.67
CA SER A 113 -29.26 12.44 -34.80
C SER A 113 -29.86 13.84 -34.72
N VAL A 114 -29.46 14.70 -35.64
CA VAL A 114 -30.27 15.47 -36.62
C VAL A 114 -29.36 16.52 -37.24
#